data_AF-A0A967KZZ4-F1
#
_entry.id   AF-A0A967KZZ4-F1
#
_cell.length_a   1.000
_cell.length_b   1.000
_cell.length_c   1.000
_cell.angle_alpha   90.00
_cell.angle_beta   90.00
_cell.angle_gamma   90.00
#
_symmetry.space_group_name_H-M   'P 1'
#
loop_
_entity.id
_entity.type
_entity.pdbx_description
1 polymer ?
#
loop_
_entity_poly.entity_id
_entity_poly.type
_entity_poly.pdbx_seq_one_letter_code
_entity_poly.pdbx_strand_id
1 'polypeptide(L)'
;MSILTVNLKHLYQRRGLWLVYVILVLFAFAGIAVLFKGPEAGQGRFIGLIVLAFVIGLLLAVLPLEVLSKPFSYCLPGHRKMVRRLVFCVGIVFNLLASLLFFIYPDLSVGQLLLVVCSAFVAGLISYLLGAGLAFGIRNSVAFIGFLPLVIVTGGFFDLHTVLERVIVENPLVVISVGILSSCVVWFWLGDEGRARRYCNVPWVGFFDAWNPDKMKRISRIRMAGKWKKLEKYTNLRIENFYLGRMNRYDYVSAGRYIWGALYAASVAPVLHWNSILSIVIMVILMSFLLGYMGPAATFMFFFIPIMIVMNMRLPVHSSMLISGGRRERFAGSIAAVAAAVVPISVVVIAMVALSMLLEMVIPEFTWRGVNFTYRVINAGNLFIPLVITPFAFAIRLIFYRRPVYTMLLLMLIIYLMIFTALIWSKQLSAMINLISITAMLVLGWGTVLLVLRYVCMKRSLTGNG
;
A
#
# COMPACT_ATOMS: atom_id res chain seq x y z
N MET A 1 5.48 36.61 -13.53
CA MET A 1 6.12 35.37 -13.00
C MET A 1 5.96 34.28 -14.05
N SER A 2 7.03 33.64 -14.54
CA SER A 2 6.89 32.61 -15.57
C SER A 2 6.24 31.33 -14.99
N ILE A 3 5.52 30.58 -15.83
CA ILE A 3 4.91 29.28 -15.46
C ILE A 3 5.97 28.33 -14.89
N LEU A 4 7.19 28.37 -15.44
CA LEU A 4 8.34 27.62 -14.96
C LEU A 4 8.71 27.99 -13.52
N THR A 5 8.71 29.29 -13.17
CA THR A 5 9.03 29.76 -11.81
C THR A 5 8.01 29.25 -10.80
N VAL A 6 6.72 29.28 -11.15
CA VAL A 6 5.65 28.79 -10.27
C VAL A 6 5.76 27.27 -10.06
N ASN A 7 6.07 26.52 -11.12
CA ASN A 7 6.27 25.07 -11.04
C ASN A 7 7.53 24.70 -10.24
N LEU A 8 8.64 25.40 -10.45
CA LEU A 8 9.88 25.20 -9.69
C LEU A 8 9.70 25.56 -8.21
N LYS A 9 9.02 26.67 -7.91
CA LYS A 9 8.68 27.03 -6.53
C LYS A 9 7.85 25.94 -5.86
N HIS A 10 6.90 25.36 -6.59
CA HIS A 10 6.08 24.27 -6.08
C HIS A 10 6.87 22.97 -5.86
N LEU A 11 7.87 22.70 -6.71
CA LEU A 11 8.79 21.57 -6.55
C LEU A 11 9.70 21.77 -5.32
N TYR A 12 10.29 22.95 -5.18
CA TYR A 12 11.24 23.26 -4.12
C TYR A 12 10.59 23.32 -2.72
N GLN A 13 9.35 23.83 -2.63
CA GLN A 13 8.63 23.93 -1.36
C GLN A 13 8.22 22.57 -0.78
N ARG A 14 8.33 21.48 -1.55
CA ARG A 14 7.94 20.13 -1.11
C ARG A 14 9.12 19.35 -0.57
N ARG A 15 9.49 19.64 0.68
CA ARG A 15 10.58 18.93 1.39
C ARG A 15 10.46 17.40 1.35
N GLY A 16 9.23 16.86 1.41
CA GLY A 16 9.04 15.41 1.34
C GLY A 16 9.52 14.78 0.03
N LEU A 17 9.46 15.52 -1.08
CA LEU A 17 9.83 15.04 -2.41
C LEU A 17 11.32 14.71 -2.52
N TRP A 18 12.15 15.42 -1.76
CA TRP A 18 13.58 15.15 -1.63
C TRP A 18 13.86 13.77 -1.05
N LEU A 19 13.10 13.35 -0.03
CA LEU A 19 13.28 12.02 0.57
C LEU A 19 12.98 10.92 -0.45
N VAL A 20 11.96 11.09 -1.28
CA VAL A 20 11.66 10.12 -2.34
C VAL A 20 12.71 10.16 -3.44
N TYR A 21 13.26 11.32 -3.80
CA TYR A 21 14.40 11.37 -4.71
C TYR A 21 15.61 10.62 -4.15
N VAL A 22 15.92 10.79 -2.86
CA VAL A 22 17.00 10.02 -2.20
C VAL A 22 16.71 8.53 -2.25
N ILE A 23 15.49 8.09 -1.90
CA ILE A 23 15.11 6.68 -1.97
C ILE A 23 15.24 6.16 -3.41
N LEU A 24 14.72 6.87 -4.40
CA LEU A 24 14.83 6.49 -5.82
C LEU A 24 16.28 6.37 -6.27
N VAL A 25 17.13 7.32 -5.89
CA VAL A 25 18.55 7.31 -6.22
C VAL A 25 19.24 6.10 -5.58
N LEU A 26 18.95 5.79 -4.30
CA LEU A 26 19.47 4.60 -3.63
C LEU A 26 18.99 3.31 -4.30
N PHE A 27 17.71 3.20 -4.68
CA PHE A 27 17.20 2.06 -5.42
C PHE A 27 17.81 1.94 -6.83
N ALA A 28 18.03 3.05 -7.51
CA ALA A 28 18.71 3.07 -8.82
C ALA A 28 20.15 2.57 -8.69
N PHE A 29 20.90 3.06 -7.70
CA PHE A 29 22.25 2.57 -7.44
C PHE A 29 22.28 1.10 -7.03
N ALA A 30 21.34 0.64 -6.20
CA ALA A 30 21.24 -0.77 -5.85
C ALA A 30 20.94 -1.64 -7.08
N GLY A 31 20.01 -1.21 -7.95
CA GLY A 31 19.70 -1.90 -9.20
C GLY A 31 20.91 -1.98 -10.14
N ILE A 32 21.65 -0.88 -10.30
CA ILE A 32 22.87 -0.84 -11.09
C ILE A 32 23.96 -1.75 -10.49
N ALA A 33 24.15 -1.72 -9.16
CA ALA A 33 25.16 -2.53 -8.48
C ALA A 33 24.90 -4.05 -8.63
N VAL A 34 23.63 -4.46 -8.67
CA VAL A 34 23.24 -5.87 -8.91
C VAL A 34 23.66 -6.33 -10.32
N LEU A 35 23.66 -5.44 -11.32
CA LEU A 35 24.08 -5.79 -12.68
C LEU A 35 25.57 -6.16 -12.74
N PHE A 36 26.42 -5.53 -11.93
CA PHE A 36 27.87 -5.72 -11.96
C PHE A 36 28.37 -6.98 -11.22
N LYS A 37 27.52 -7.75 -10.53
CA LYS A 37 27.93 -8.98 -9.80
C LYS A 37 28.07 -10.23 -10.71
N GLY A 38 28.70 -10.07 -11.88
CA GLY A 38 29.07 -11.15 -12.83
C GLY A 38 28.00 -11.45 -13.90
N PRO A 39 28.18 -11.10 -15.18
CA PRO A 39 27.11 -11.14 -16.19
C PRO A 39 26.79 -12.57 -16.62
N GLU A 40 25.89 -13.24 -15.90
CA GLU A 40 25.28 -14.47 -16.38
C GLU A 40 23.93 -14.14 -17.05
N ALA A 41 23.81 -14.49 -18.33
CA ALA A 41 22.57 -14.30 -19.10
C ALA A 41 21.40 -15.07 -18.44
N GLY A 42 20.21 -14.45 -18.40
CA GLY A 42 18.99 -15.12 -17.96
C GLY A 42 18.76 -15.19 -16.45
N GLN A 43 19.57 -14.49 -15.64
CA GLN A 43 19.33 -14.40 -14.19
C GLN A 43 18.30 -13.34 -13.77
N GLY A 44 17.62 -12.68 -14.72
CA GLY A 44 16.55 -11.71 -14.41
C GLY A 44 17.04 -10.41 -13.77
N ARG A 45 18.33 -10.07 -13.90
CA ARG A 45 18.96 -8.95 -13.17
C ARG A 45 18.46 -7.59 -13.61
N PHE A 46 17.94 -7.49 -14.83
CA PHE A 46 17.44 -6.24 -15.39
C PHE A 46 16.03 -5.86 -14.90
N ILE A 47 15.32 -6.75 -14.18
CA ILE A 47 13.97 -6.42 -13.69
C ILE A 47 13.95 -5.21 -12.75
N GLY A 48 15.04 -4.99 -12.01
CA GLY A 48 15.17 -3.85 -11.10
C GLY A 48 14.96 -2.52 -11.83
N LEU A 49 15.45 -2.40 -13.07
CA LEU A 49 15.27 -1.22 -13.90
C LEU A 49 13.82 -1.04 -14.35
N ILE A 50 13.13 -2.13 -14.69
CA ILE A 50 11.72 -2.11 -15.13
C ILE A 50 10.81 -1.72 -13.95
N VAL A 51 11.07 -2.26 -12.76
CA VAL A 51 10.36 -1.88 -11.52
C VAL A 51 10.67 -0.43 -11.16
N LEU A 52 11.92 0.01 -11.31
CA LEU A 52 12.28 1.41 -11.10
C LEU A 52 11.54 2.34 -12.07
N ALA A 53 11.43 1.97 -13.36
CA ALA A 53 10.69 2.72 -14.36
C ALA A 53 9.21 2.89 -13.95
N PHE A 54 8.57 1.83 -13.44
CA PHE A 54 7.21 1.88 -12.90
C PHE A 54 7.09 2.91 -11.75
N VAL A 55 7.99 2.84 -10.77
CA VAL A 55 7.96 3.74 -9.60
C VAL A 55 8.17 5.20 -10.05
N ILE A 56 9.09 5.46 -10.96
CA ILE A 56 9.33 6.79 -11.50
C ILE A 56 8.11 7.29 -12.26
N GLY A 57 7.46 6.45 -13.08
CA GLY A 57 6.23 6.80 -13.78
C GLY A 57 5.09 7.17 -12.83
N LEU A 58 4.90 6.38 -11.77
CA LEU A 58 3.92 6.63 -10.71
C LEU A 58 4.18 7.97 -9.99
N LEU A 59 5.43 8.23 -9.61
CA LEU A 59 5.82 9.46 -8.91
C LEU A 59 5.72 10.70 -9.80
N LEU A 60 6.21 10.60 -11.04
CA LEU A 60 6.20 11.71 -11.97
C LEU A 60 4.78 12.09 -12.36
N ALA A 61 3.86 11.13 -12.52
CA ALA A 61 2.46 11.40 -12.83
C ALA A 61 1.69 12.08 -11.69
N VAL A 62 2.10 11.92 -10.42
CA VAL A 62 1.46 12.61 -9.29
C VAL A 62 1.74 14.11 -9.28
N LEU A 63 2.89 14.56 -9.79
CA LEU A 63 3.23 15.98 -9.91
C LEU A 63 2.21 16.77 -10.76
N PRO A 64 1.94 16.43 -12.04
CA PRO A 64 0.96 17.13 -12.85
C PRO A 64 -0.47 16.92 -12.36
N LEU A 65 -0.82 15.75 -11.79
CA LEU A 65 -2.13 15.53 -11.16
C LEU A 65 -2.43 16.54 -10.07
N GLU A 66 -1.43 16.88 -9.28
CA GLU A 66 -1.61 17.88 -8.24
C GLU A 66 -1.81 19.29 -8.82
N VAL A 67 -1.10 19.63 -9.90
CA VAL A 67 -1.34 20.91 -10.58
C VAL A 67 -2.76 20.94 -11.17
N LEU A 68 -3.19 19.85 -11.81
CA LEU A 68 -4.55 19.68 -12.33
C LEU A 68 -5.63 19.74 -11.25
N SER A 69 -5.31 19.35 -10.01
CA SER A 69 -6.26 19.40 -8.90
C SER A 69 -6.57 20.81 -8.40
N LYS A 70 -5.73 21.80 -8.74
CA LYS A 70 -5.92 23.19 -8.32
C LYS A 70 -7.07 23.85 -9.10
N PRO A 71 -7.86 24.72 -8.45
CA PRO A 71 -8.89 25.49 -9.13
C PRO A 71 -8.25 26.37 -10.22
N PHE A 72 -8.95 26.56 -11.33
CA PHE A 72 -8.51 27.35 -12.50
C PHE A 72 -7.30 26.82 -13.28
N SER A 73 -6.67 25.71 -12.86
CA SER A 73 -5.62 25.05 -13.65
C SER A 73 -6.09 24.67 -15.07
N TYR A 74 -7.37 24.34 -15.19
CA TYR A 74 -8.03 24.00 -16.46
C TYR A 74 -8.21 25.18 -17.42
N CYS A 75 -8.19 26.41 -16.89
CA CYS A 75 -8.33 27.66 -17.65
C CYS A 75 -7.01 28.12 -18.27
N LEU A 76 -5.88 27.55 -17.84
CA LEU A 76 -4.57 27.93 -18.37
C LEU A 76 -4.37 27.35 -19.78
N PRO A 77 -4.09 28.19 -20.80
CA PRO A 77 -3.92 27.73 -22.17
C PRO A 77 -2.73 26.77 -22.27
N GLY A 78 -2.92 25.66 -22.99
CA GLY A 78 -1.87 24.65 -23.22
C GLY A 78 -1.55 23.73 -22.04
N HIS A 79 -2.03 24.02 -20.81
CA HIS A 79 -1.69 23.25 -19.61
C HIS A 79 -2.12 21.78 -19.71
N ARG A 80 -3.24 21.50 -20.38
CA ARG A 80 -3.74 20.13 -20.61
C ARG A 80 -2.76 19.30 -21.46
N LYS A 81 -2.28 19.88 -22.58
CA LYS A 81 -1.34 19.21 -23.49
C LYS A 81 0.05 19.07 -22.87
N MET A 82 0.40 19.91 -21.90
CA MET A 82 1.68 19.87 -21.19
C MET A 82 1.85 18.58 -20.39
N VAL A 83 0.79 18.06 -19.76
CA VAL A 83 0.86 16.86 -18.91
C VAL A 83 1.33 15.64 -19.70
N ARG A 84 0.69 15.33 -20.83
CA ARG A 84 1.12 14.21 -21.67
C ARG A 84 2.53 14.40 -22.23
N ARG A 85 2.88 15.62 -22.64
CA ARG A 85 4.23 15.93 -23.16
C ARG A 85 5.29 15.71 -22.09
N LEU A 86 5.04 16.15 -20.86
CA LEU A 86 5.95 15.96 -19.73
C LEU A 86 6.13 14.47 -19.40
N VAL A 87 5.02 13.74 -19.26
CA VAL A 87 5.05 12.31 -18.92
C VAL A 87 5.82 11.52 -19.97
N PHE A 88 5.56 11.74 -21.26
CA PHE A 88 6.26 11.04 -22.33
C PHE A 88 7.72 11.49 -22.48
N CYS A 89 8.02 12.79 -22.39
CA CYS A 89 9.40 13.28 -22.53
C CYS A 89 10.32 12.69 -21.46
N VAL A 90 9.90 12.73 -20.18
CA VAL A 90 10.67 12.14 -19.09
C VAL A 90 10.74 10.61 -19.23
N GLY A 91 9.64 9.96 -19.62
CA GLY A 91 9.61 8.52 -19.86
C GLY A 91 10.59 8.08 -20.95
N ILE A 92 10.65 8.81 -22.07
CA ILE A 92 11.57 8.53 -23.17
C ILE A 92 13.02 8.73 -22.71
N VAL A 93 13.35 9.87 -22.09
CA VAL A 93 14.73 10.14 -21.66
C VAL A 93 15.19 9.12 -20.62
N PHE A 94 14.36 8.83 -19.62
CA PHE A 94 14.72 7.88 -18.57
C PHE A 94 14.93 6.46 -19.12
N ASN A 95 13.98 5.96 -19.92
CA ASN A 95 14.08 4.60 -20.45
C ASN A 95 15.17 4.47 -21.52
N LEU A 96 15.49 5.54 -22.25
CA LEU A 96 16.61 5.56 -23.20
C LEU A 96 17.93 5.38 -22.45
N LEU A 97 18.12 6.11 -21.34
CA LEU A 97 19.33 5.96 -20.51
C LEU A 97 19.40 4.59 -19.84
N ALA A 98 18.27 4.09 -19.33
CA ALA A 98 18.20 2.79 -18.67
C ALA A 98 18.45 1.63 -19.64
N SER A 99 17.97 1.71 -20.89
CA SER A 99 18.18 0.65 -21.88
C SER A 99 19.63 0.53 -22.35
N LEU A 100 20.46 1.58 -22.22
CA LEU A 100 21.89 1.49 -22.49
C LEU A 100 22.59 0.45 -21.60
N LEU A 101 22.04 0.12 -20.42
CA LEU A 101 22.59 -0.92 -19.56
C LEU A 101 22.51 -2.33 -20.19
N PHE A 102 21.62 -2.54 -21.17
CA PHE A 102 21.53 -3.80 -21.91
C PHE A 102 22.68 -4.00 -22.91
N PHE A 103 23.52 -2.99 -23.16
CA PHE A 103 24.77 -3.21 -23.90
C PHE A 103 25.77 -4.13 -23.18
N ILE A 104 25.59 -4.34 -21.86
CA ILE A 104 26.41 -5.24 -21.04
C ILE A 104 25.90 -6.71 -21.15
N TYR A 105 24.79 -6.95 -21.85
CA TYR A 105 24.23 -8.30 -21.99
C TYR A 105 25.18 -9.20 -22.83
N PRO A 106 25.64 -10.35 -22.29
CA PRO A 106 26.62 -11.19 -22.96
C PRO A 106 26.02 -11.99 -24.14
N ASP A 107 26.89 -12.49 -25.02
CA ASP A 107 26.60 -13.51 -26.04
C ASP A 107 25.53 -13.16 -27.10
N LEU A 108 25.33 -11.87 -27.39
CA LEU A 108 24.44 -11.41 -28.46
C LEU A 108 25.22 -10.89 -29.67
N SER A 109 24.74 -11.23 -30.87
CA SER A 109 25.22 -10.58 -32.10
C SER A 109 24.87 -9.09 -32.09
N VAL A 110 25.64 -8.25 -32.79
CA VAL A 110 25.43 -6.78 -32.80
C VAL A 110 23.99 -6.40 -33.20
N GLY A 111 23.43 -7.08 -34.21
CA GLY A 111 22.05 -6.84 -34.65
C GLY A 111 21.01 -7.22 -33.59
N GLN A 112 21.17 -8.36 -32.93
CA GLN A 112 20.30 -8.77 -31.82
C GLN A 112 20.45 -7.84 -30.62
N LEU A 113 21.67 -7.40 -30.30
CA LEU A 113 21.95 -6.48 -29.21
C LEU A 113 21.18 -5.16 -29.39
N LEU A 114 21.21 -4.58 -30.60
CA LEU A 114 20.45 -3.37 -30.91
C LEU A 114 18.93 -3.60 -30.78
N LEU A 115 18.43 -4.75 -31.23
CA LEU A 115 17.01 -5.12 -31.07
C LEU A 115 16.62 -5.30 -29.59
N VAL A 116 17.48 -5.90 -28.77
CA VAL A 116 17.27 -6.08 -27.33
C VAL A 116 17.33 -4.75 -26.58
N VAL A 117 18.23 -3.84 -26.94
CA VAL A 117 18.27 -2.48 -26.37
C VAL A 117 16.98 -1.73 -26.71
N CYS A 118 16.49 -1.84 -27.95
CA CYS A 118 15.21 -1.28 -28.36
C CYS A 118 14.03 -1.93 -27.62
N SER A 119 14.01 -3.25 -27.47
CA SER A 119 12.94 -3.95 -26.74
C SER A 119 12.93 -3.60 -25.26
N ALA A 120 14.11 -3.50 -24.63
CA ALA A 120 14.29 -3.07 -23.25
C ALA A 120 13.82 -1.62 -23.03
N PHE A 121 14.16 -0.70 -23.93
CA PHE A 121 13.64 0.67 -23.93
C PHE A 121 12.10 0.68 -23.92
N VAL A 122 11.51 -0.10 -24.83
CA VAL A 122 10.06 -0.18 -24.96
C VAL A 122 9.41 -0.86 -23.74
N ALA A 123 9.98 -1.93 -23.21
CA ALA A 123 9.50 -2.60 -21.99
C ALA A 123 9.53 -1.67 -20.77
N GLY A 124 10.63 -0.94 -20.60
CA GLY A 124 10.75 0.09 -19.56
C GLY A 124 9.70 1.20 -19.74
N LEU A 125 9.46 1.63 -20.98
CA LEU A 125 8.44 2.63 -21.28
C LEU A 125 7.03 2.13 -20.97
N ILE A 126 6.69 0.87 -21.31
CA ILE A 126 5.41 0.24 -20.92
C ILE A 126 5.24 0.29 -19.41
N SER A 127 6.26 -0.16 -18.67
CA SER A 127 6.24 -0.21 -17.19
C SER A 127 6.07 1.18 -16.58
N TYR A 128 6.81 2.16 -17.09
CA TYR A 128 6.70 3.56 -16.71
C TYR A 128 5.30 4.13 -16.99
N LEU A 129 4.76 3.90 -18.19
CA LEU A 129 3.43 4.37 -18.58
C LEU A 129 2.32 3.67 -17.79
N LEU A 130 2.51 2.42 -17.39
CA LEU A 130 1.61 1.71 -16.49
C LEU A 130 1.60 2.37 -15.10
N GLY A 131 2.76 2.68 -14.54
CA GLY A 131 2.88 3.43 -13.28
C GLY A 131 2.20 4.80 -13.36
N ALA A 132 2.44 5.54 -14.44
CA ALA A 132 1.77 6.82 -14.70
C ALA A 132 0.24 6.65 -14.86
N GLY A 133 -0.19 5.66 -15.64
CA GLY A 133 -1.59 5.34 -15.88
C GLY A 133 -2.33 5.00 -14.60
N LEU A 134 -1.74 4.21 -13.70
CA LEU A 134 -2.31 3.91 -12.38
C LEU A 134 -2.43 5.15 -11.51
N ALA A 135 -1.45 6.06 -11.57
CA ALA A 135 -1.53 7.32 -10.85
C ALA A 135 -2.72 8.17 -11.31
N PHE A 136 -2.96 8.23 -12.63
CA PHE A 136 -4.11 8.92 -13.24
C PHE A 136 -5.41 8.11 -13.21
N GLY A 137 -5.38 6.82 -12.92
CA GLY A 137 -6.57 5.97 -12.86
C GLY A 137 -7.16 5.89 -11.46
N ILE A 138 -6.31 5.96 -10.44
CA ILE A 138 -6.69 5.58 -9.07
C ILE A 138 -6.43 6.73 -8.10
N ARG A 139 -7.50 7.12 -7.39
CA ARG A 139 -7.49 8.29 -6.51
C ARG A 139 -6.48 8.24 -5.36
N ASN A 140 -6.00 7.04 -5.03
CA ASN A 140 -5.02 6.81 -3.98
C ASN A 140 -3.81 6.04 -4.52
N SER A 141 -3.16 6.63 -5.53
CA SER A 141 -1.99 6.04 -6.18
C SER A 141 -0.84 5.73 -5.21
N VAL A 142 -0.78 6.45 -4.08
CA VAL A 142 0.19 6.23 -3.00
C VAL A 142 0.14 4.82 -2.44
N ALA A 143 -1.04 4.18 -2.43
CA ALA A 143 -1.19 2.82 -1.95
C ALA A 143 -0.34 1.83 -2.75
N PHE A 144 -0.12 2.05 -4.05
CA PHE A 144 0.68 1.17 -4.90
C PHE A 144 2.15 1.13 -4.53
N ILE A 145 2.71 2.21 -3.98
CA ILE A 145 4.07 2.15 -3.43
C ILE A 145 4.14 1.17 -2.26
N GLY A 146 3.11 1.14 -1.42
CA GLY A 146 3.02 0.16 -0.32
C GLY A 146 2.90 -1.29 -0.81
N PHE A 147 2.38 -1.51 -2.01
CA PHE A 147 2.31 -2.84 -2.64
C PHE A 147 3.57 -3.21 -3.42
N LEU A 148 4.51 -2.29 -3.67
CA LEU A 148 5.73 -2.59 -4.42
C LEU A 148 6.57 -3.71 -3.80
N PRO A 149 6.79 -3.76 -2.45
CA PRO A 149 7.52 -4.86 -1.84
C PRO A 149 6.83 -6.20 -2.06
N LEU A 150 5.49 -6.23 -2.03
CA LEU A 150 4.73 -7.42 -2.34
C LEU A 150 5.00 -7.88 -3.78
N VAL A 151 4.92 -6.97 -4.75
CA VAL A 151 5.19 -7.28 -6.17
C VAL A 151 6.62 -7.74 -6.39
N ILE A 152 7.60 -7.16 -5.70
CA ILE A 152 9.01 -7.56 -5.80
C ILE A 152 9.21 -8.96 -5.20
N VAL A 153 8.63 -9.23 -4.03
CA VAL A 153 8.77 -10.52 -3.35
C VAL A 153 8.04 -11.62 -4.12
N THR A 154 6.82 -11.38 -4.58
CA THR A 154 6.10 -12.35 -5.43
C THR A 154 6.79 -12.51 -6.78
N GLY A 155 7.28 -11.42 -7.37
CA GLY A 155 8.06 -11.42 -8.61
C GLY A 155 9.35 -12.23 -8.52
N GLY A 156 10.06 -12.12 -7.39
CA GLY A 156 11.23 -12.95 -7.10
C GLY A 156 10.85 -14.41 -6.91
N PHE A 157 9.77 -14.69 -6.16
CA PHE A 157 9.34 -16.06 -5.87
C PHE A 157 8.90 -16.84 -7.11
N PHE A 158 8.19 -16.19 -8.05
CA PHE A 158 7.71 -16.82 -9.28
C PHE A 158 8.71 -16.75 -10.44
N ASP A 159 9.97 -16.35 -10.17
CA ASP A 159 10.98 -16.08 -11.20
C ASP A 159 10.47 -15.19 -12.35
N LEU A 160 9.52 -14.30 -12.05
CA LEU A 160 8.92 -13.40 -13.04
C LEU A 160 9.99 -12.48 -13.65
N HIS A 161 11.07 -12.23 -12.91
CA HIS A 161 12.24 -11.51 -13.37
C HIS A 161 12.96 -12.19 -14.53
N THR A 162 13.25 -13.48 -14.40
CA THR A 162 13.82 -14.30 -15.46
C THR A 162 12.86 -14.45 -16.63
N VAL A 163 11.57 -14.67 -16.37
CA VAL A 163 10.55 -14.76 -17.42
C VAL A 163 10.47 -13.47 -18.23
N LEU A 164 10.44 -12.32 -17.56
CA LEU A 164 10.33 -11.03 -18.22
C LEU A 164 11.59 -10.70 -19.02
N GLU A 165 12.78 -10.94 -18.46
CA GLU A 165 14.05 -10.80 -19.19
C GLU A 165 14.06 -11.67 -20.45
N ARG A 166 13.67 -12.95 -20.32
CA ARG A 166 13.60 -13.88 -21.44
C ARG A 166 12.63 -13.39 -22.53
N VAL A 167 11.46 -12.89 -22.17
CA VAL A 167 10.49 -12.33 -23.13
C VAL A 167 11.08 -11.12 -23.87
N ILE A 168 11.82 -10.25 -23.16
CA ILE A 168 12.47 -9.06 -23.74
C ILE A 168 13.58 -9.45 -24.71
N VAL A 169 14.37 -10.46 -24.37
CA VAL A 169 15.54 -10.91 -25.15
C VAL A 169 15.16 -11.81 -26.31
N GLU A 170 14.29 -12.81 -26.09
CA GLU A 170 13.91 -13.79 -27.12
C GLU A 170 12.86 -13.26 -28.09
N ASN A 171 11.99 -12.33 -27.66
CA ASN A 171 10.85 -11.84 -28.46
C ASN A 171 10.85 -10.31 -28.61
N PRO A 172 11.96 -9.68 -29.06
CA PRO A 172 12.11 -8.22 -29.04
C PRO A 172 11.06 -7.52 -29.92
N LEU A 173 10.72 -8.08 -31.08
CA LEU A 173 9.72 -7.50 -31.99
C LEU A 173 8.33 -7.43 -31.36
N VAL A 174 7.90 -8.47 -30.65
CA VAL A 174 6.59 -8.50 -29.96
C VAL A 174 6.53 -7.42 -28.90
N VAL A 175 7.59 -7.30 -28.09
CA VAL A 175 7.68 -6.26 -27.04
C VAL A 175 7.66 -4.87 -27.64
N ILE A 176 8.39 -4.64 -28.74
CA ILE A 176 8.40 -3.36 -29.46
C ILE A 176 6.99 -3.02 -29.98
N SER A 177 6.31 -3.95 -30.66
CA SER A 177 4.97 -3.73 -31.20
C SER A 177 3.95 -3.44 -30.09
N VAL A 178 3.94 -4.23 -29.02
CA VAL A 178 3.04 -4.03 -27.87
C VAL A 178 3.31 -2.68 -27.20
N GLY A 179 4.57 -2.29 -27.05
CA GLY A 179 4.86 -1.04 -26.38
C GLY A 179 4.63 0.20 -27.21
N ILE A 180 4.79 0.14 -28.53
CA ILE A 180 4.31 1.21 -29.44
C ILE A 180 2.80 1.36 -29.30
N LEU A 181 2.05 0.25 -29.37
CA LEU A 181 0.60 0.27 -29.25
C LEU A 181 0.15 0.82 -27.89
N SER A 182 0.73 0.34 -26.79
CA SER A 182 0.43 0.85 -25.45
C SER A 182 0.78 2.33 -25.28
N SER A 183 1.88 2.79 -25.89
CA SER A 183 2.29 4.20 -25.90
C SER A 183 1.28 5.07 -26.65
N CYS A 184 0.80 4.62 -27.82
CA CYS A 184 -0.27 5.30 -28.55
C CYS A 184 -1.55 5.37 -27.72
N VAL A 185 -1.98 4.24 -27.13
CA VAL A 185 -3.18 4.19 -26.27
C VAL A 185 -3.04 5.17 -25.11
N VAL A 186 -1.93 5.13 -24.37
CA VAL A 186 -1.71 6.02 -23.21
C VAL A 186 -1.59 7.48 -23.65
N TRP A 187 -1.02 7.77 -24.82
CA TRP A 187 -0.93 9.12 -25.36
C TRP A 187 -2.30 9.74 -25.61
N PHE A 188 -3.21 9.00 -26.26
CA PHE A 188 -4.59 9.44 -26.47
C PHE A 188 -5.37 9.49 -25.15
N TRP A 189 -5.16 8.49 -24.29
CA TRP A 189 -5.75 8.39 -22.95
C TRP A 189 -5.42 9.60 -22.07
N LEU A 190 -4.16 10.06 -22.05
CA LEU A 190 -3.74 11.28 -21.33
C LEU A 190 -4.18 12.58 -22.03
N GLY A 191 -4.53 12.52 -23.31
CA GLY A 191 -5.00 13.66 -24.10
C GLY A 191 -6.49 13.99 -23.91
N ASP A 192 -7.26 13.10 -23.29
CA ASP A 192 -8.70 13.25 -23.09
C ASP A 192 -9.05 14.41 -22.14
N GLU A 193 -9.78 15.41 -22.66
CA GLU A 193 -10.19 16.59 -21.90
C GLU A 193 -11.11 16.25 -20.72
N GLY A 194 -11.93 15.22 -20.86
CA GLY A 194 -12.90 14.82 -19.84
C GLY A 194 -12.22 14.48 -18.52
N ARG A 195 -10.97 14.00 -18.57
CA ARG A 195 -10.23 13.59 -17.36
C ARG A 195 -9.56 14.72 -16.65
N ALA A 196 -8.98 15.65 -17.39
CA ALA A 196 -8.48 16.88 -16.80
C ALA A 196 -9.62 17.59 -16.02
N ARG A 197 -10.85 17.58 -16.56
CA ARG A 197 -12.05 18.09 -15.86
C ARG A 197 -12.37 17.29 -14.59
N ARG A 198 -12.29 15.95 -14.63
CA ARG A 198 -12.52 15.09 -13.44
C ARG A 198 -11.56 15.36 -12.30
N TYR A 199 -10.35 15.84 -12.58
CA TYR A 199 -9.36 16.16 -11.55
C TYR A 199 -9.47 17.60 -11.03
N CYS A 200 -10.00 18.51 -11.83
CA CYS A 200 -10.14 19.92 -11.45
C CYS A 200 -11.02 20.07 -10.20
N ASN A 201 -10.51 20.79 -9.20
CA ASN A 201 -11.17 21.07 -7.91
C ASN A 201 -11.52 19.81 -7.09
N VAL A 202 -10.97 18.64 -7.44
CA VAL A 202 -11.14 17.44 -6.63
C VAL A 202 -10.03 17.40 -5.58
N PRO A 203 -10.36 17.24 -4.28
CA PRO A 203 -9.34 17.08 -3.26
C PRO A 203 -8.54 15.81 -3.53
N TRP A 204 -7.31 16.03 -3.98
CA TRP A 204 -6.30 15.02 -4.24
C TRP A 204 -5.33 14.94 -3.05
N VAL A 205 -4.91 13.72 -2.73
CA VAL A 205 -3.83 13.47 -1.76
C VAL A 205 -2.61 13.08 -2.58
N GLY A 206 -1.71 14.01 -2.82
CA GLY A 206 -0.40 13.71 -3.36
C GLY A 206 0.45 12.93 -2.35
N PHE A 207 1.55 12.34 -2.83
CA PHE A 207 2.50 11.57 -2.01
C PHE A 207 2.90 12.30 -0.73
N PHE A 208 3.16 13.60 -0.84
CA PHE A 208 3.67 14.41 0.27
C PHE A 208 2.58 15.18 1.00
N ASP A 209 1.34 15.17 0.51
CA ASP A 209 0.23 15.75 1.25
C ASP A 209 -0.03 14.99 2.54
N ALA A 210 0.38 13.71 2.61
CA ALA A 210 0.40 12.95 3.85
C ALA A 210 1.18 13.68 4.97
N TRP A 211 2.20 14.47 4.61
CA TRP A 211 3.02 15.26 5.54
C TRP A 211 2.36 16.58 5.94
N ASN A 212 1.29 16.99 5.26
CA ASN A 212 0.50 18.17 5.60
C ASN A 212 -0.76 17.73 6.38
N PRO A 213 -0.72 17.74 7.74
CA PRO A 213 -1.82 17.23 8.55
C PRO A 213 -3.12 18.00 8.31
N ASP A 214 -3.05 19.29 7.99
CA ASP A 214 -4.24 20.13 7.83
C ASP A 214 -4.93 19.87 6.49
N LYS A 215 -4.15 19.67 5.42
CA LYS A 215 -4.69 19.21 4.14
C LYS A 215 -5.34 17.84 4.31
N MET A 216 -4.68 16.90 5.00
CA MET A 216 -5.25 15.58 5.29
C MET A 216 -6.53 15.65 6.12
N LYS A 217 -6.59 16.50 7.15
CA LYS A 217 -7.82 16.74 7.95
C LYS A 217 -8.94 17.29 7.05
N ARG A 218 -8.66 18.31 6.22
CA ARG A 218 -9.66 18.89 5.30
C ARG A 218 -10.20 17.86 4.32
N ILE A 219 -9.31 17.09 3.69
CA ILE A 219 -9.69 16.03 2.75
C ILE A 219 -10.49 14.94 3.47
N SER A 220 -10.07 14.55 4.68
CA SER A 220 -10.80 13.58 5.50
C SER A 220 -12.21 14.06 5.84
N ARG A 221 -12.39 15.34 6.22
CA ARG A 221 -13.73 15.93 6.47
C ARG A 221 -14.61 15.90 5.23
N ILE A 222 -14.09 16.31 4.07
CA ILE A 222 -14.84 16.28 2.79
C ILE A 222 -15.25 14.84 2.44
N ARG A 223 -14.32 13.89 2.57
CA ARG A 223 -14.60 12.47 2.32
C ARG A 223 -15.62 11.91 3.31
N MET A 224 -15.54 12.31 4.58
CA MET A 224 -16.52 11.91 5.58
C MET A 224 -17.90 12.44 5.25
N ALA A 225 -18.05 13.72 4.91
CA ALA A 225 -19.35 14.28 4.55
C ALA A 225 -19.99 13.54 3.37
N GLY A 226 -19.21 13.19 2.35
CA GLY A 226 -19.70 12.39 1.22
C GLY A 226 -20.00 10.93 1.59
N LYS A 227 -19.23 10.33 2.51
CA LYS A 227 -19.47 8.96 3.00
C LYS A 227 -20.73 8.88 3.87
N TRP A 228 -20.97 9.86 4.73
CA TRP A 228 -22.16 9.90 5.60
C TRP A 228 -23.45 9.87 4.78
N LYS A 229 -23.55 10.70 3.74
CA LYS A 229 -24.70 10.69 2.81
C LYS A 229 -24.89 9.33 2.12
N LYS A 230 -23.81 8.61 1.84
CA LYS A 230 -23.89 7.26 1.25
C LYS A 230 -24.26 6.22 2.31
N LEU A 231 -23.67 6.29 3.50
CA LEU A 231 -23.98 5.37 4.59
C LEU A 231 -25.45 5.44 4.96
N GLU A 232 -26.01 6.64 5.08
CA GLU A 232 -27.44 6.86 5.35
C GLU A 232 -28.36 6.13 4.37
N LYS A 233 -27.94 5.98 3.10
CA LYS A 233 -28.72 5.26 2.09
C LYS A 233 -28.68 3.73 2.24
N TYR A 234 -27.65 3.20 2.89
CA TYR A 234 -27.35 1.76 2.92
C TYR A 234 -27.22 1.18 4.33
N THR A 235 -27.50 1.97 5.38
CA THR A 235 -27.48 1.46 6.74
C THR A 235 -28.64 0.48 6.93
N ASN A 236 -28.31 -0.77 7.27
CA ASN A 236 -29.31 -1.73 7.71
C ASN A 236 -29.88 -1.25 9.05
N LEU A 237 -31.11 -0.73 9.01
CA LEU A 237 -31.83 -0.18 10.15
C LEU A 237 -31.85 -1.14 11.35
N ARG A 238 -31.83 -2.46 11.14
CA ARG A 238 -31.81 -3.44 12.25
C ARG A 238 -30.52 -3.38 13.05
N ILE A 239 -29.37 -3.32 12.39
CA ILE A 239 -28.06 -3.26 13.04
C ILE A 239 -27.93 -1.92 13.76
N GLU A 240 -28.34 -0.84 13.12
CA GLU A 240 -28.34 0.49 13.72
C GLU A 240 -29.25 0.57 14.95
N ASN A 241 -30.49 0.09 14.86
CA ASN A 241 -31.42 0.02 15.98
C ASN A 241 -30.91 -0.88 17.11
N PHE A 242 -30.19 -1.96 16.81
CA PHE A 242 -29.55 -2.78 17.83
C PHE A 242 -28.53 -1.98 18.65
N TYR A 243 -27.61 -1.27 17.98
CA TYR A 243 -26.59 -0.47 18.68
C TYR A 243 -27.22 0.74 19.40
N LEU A 244 -28.13 1.46 18.76
CA LEU A 244 -28.84 2.58 19.38
C LEU A 244 -29.67 2.13 20.58
N GLY A 245 -30.37 1.00 20.47
CA GLY A 245 -31.12 0.40 21.56
C GLY A 245 -30.24 0.01 22.74
N ARG A 246 -29.03 -0.51 22.49
CA ARG A 246 -28.04 -0.78 23.55
C ARG A 246 -27.49 0.52 24.15
N MET A 247 -27.21 1.54 23.35
CA MET A 247 -26.73 2.84 23.82
C MET A 247 -27.76 3.58 24.68
N ASN A 248 -29.06 3.47 24.34
CA ASN A 248 -30.15 4.15 25.04
C ASN A 248 -30.47 3.52 26.41
N ARG A 249 -30.01 2.29 26.68
CA ARG A 249 -30.15 1.66 28.01
C ARG A 249 -29.19 2.21 29.06
N TYR A 250 -28.21 3.02 28.65
CA TYR A 250 -27.26 3.61 29.57
C TYR A 250 -27.33 5.13 29.53
N ASP A 251 -26.98 5.77 30.66
CA ASP A 251 -26.95 7.22 30.77
C ASP A 251 -26.04 7.86 29.72
N TYR A 252 -26.35 9.11 29.36
CA TYR A 252 -25.63 9.89 28.36
C TYR A 252 -24.11 9.98 28.60
N VAL A 253 -23.68 9.94 29.86
CA VAL A 253 -22.27 10.08 30.27
C VAL A 253 -21.64 8.74 30.72
N SER A 254 -22.38 7.64 30.65
CA SER A 254 -21.90 6.33 31.10
C SER A 254 -20.82 5.74 30.19
N ALA A 255 -19.86 5.01 30.77
CA ALA A 255 -18.87 4.25 29.99
C ALA A 255 -19.52 3.22 29.04
N GLY A 256 -20.66 2.64 29.43
CA GLY A 256 -21.40 1.68 28.61
C GLY A 256 -21.82 2.27 27.26
N ARG A 257 -22.39 3.49 27.25
CA ARG A 257 -22.76 4.17 26.00
C ARG A 257 -21.56 4.44 25.10
N TYR A 258 -20.41 4.79 25.68
CA TYR A 258 -19.16 5.01 24.93
C TYR A 258 -18.58 3.73 24.34
N ILE A 259 -18.64 2.63 25.08
CA ILE A 259 -18.24 1.30 24.58
C ILE A 259 -19.10 0.93 23.38
N TRP A 260 -20.43 1.00 23.49
CA TRP A 260 -21.32 0.67 22.38
C TRP A 260 -21.17 1.63 21.18
N GLY A 261 -20.98 2.93 21.42
CA GLY A 261 -20.71 3.89 20.36
C GLY A 261 -19.37 3.65 19.65
N ALA A 262 -18.34 3.24 20.39
CA ALA A 262 -17.05 2.87 19.84
C ALA A 262 -17.12 1.56 19.04
N LEU A 263 -17.82 0.55 19.55
CA LEU A 263 -18.10 -0.69 18.85
C LEU A 263 -18.90 -0.45 17.57
N TYR A 264 -19.92 0.41 17.62
CA TYR A 264 -20.67 0.87 16.45
C TYR A 264 -19.69 1.48 15.45
N ALA A 265 -18.92 2.51 15.82
CA ALA A 265 -17.98 3.16 14.90
C ALA A 265 -16.91 2.22 14.30
N ALA A 266 -16.47 1.20 15.05
CA ALA A 266 -15.48 0.23 14.59
C ALA A 266 -16.07 -0.86 13.67
N SER A 267 -17.28 -1.35 13.96
CA SER A 267 -17.89 -2.52 13.30
C SER A 267 -18.84 -2.19 12.14
N VAL A 268 -19.53 -1.06 12.22
CA VAL A 268 -20.57 -0.61 11.26
C VAL A 268 -19.99 -0.42 9.88
N ALA A 269 -18.86 0.29 9.76
CA ALA A 269 -18.29 0.62 8.46
C ALA A 269 -17.96 -0.61 7.57
N PRO A 270 -17.35 -1.70 8.08
CA PRO A 270 -17.11 -2.91 7.28
C PRO A 270 -18.31 -3.87 7.18
N VAL A 271 -19.14 -4.00 8.22
CA VAL A 271 -20.18 -5.06 8.27
C VAL A 271 -21.47 -4.68 7.54
N LEU A 272 -21.77 -3.38 7.39
CA LEU A 272 -23.07 -2.94 6.86
C LEU A 272 -23.26 -3.16 5.36
N HIS A 273 -22.19 -3.34 4.59
CA HIS A 273 -22.29 -3.59 3.16
C HIS A 273 -22.01 -5.06 2.86
N TRP A 274 -23.02 -5.77 2.36
CA TRP A 274 -22.84 -7.14 1.86
C TRP A 274 -21.70 -7.24 0.85
N ASN A 275 -21.56 -6.22 -0.01
CA ASN A 275 -20.44 -6.12 -0.96
C ASN A 275 -19.07 -6.04 -0.27
N SER A 276 -18.99 -5.47 0.93
CA SER A 276 -17.74 -5.44 1.72
C SER A 276 -17.44 -6.81 2.30
N ILE A 277 -18.43 -7.50 2.86
CA ILE A 277 -18.27 -8.90 3.34
C ILE A 277 -17.84 -9.79 2.18
N LEU A 278 -18.56 -9.74 1.05
CA LEU A 278 -18.20 -10.48 -0.16
C LEU A 278 -16.78 -10.14 -0.63
N SER A 279 -16.38 -8.87 -0.63
CA SER A 279 -15.01 -8.48 -0.99
C SER A 279 -13.96 -9.03 -0.03
N ILE A 280 -14.25 -9.11 1.27
CA ILE A 280 -13.36 -9.70 2.28
C ILE A 280 -13.26 -11.21 2.05
N VAL A 281 -14.38 -11.90 1.80
CA VAL A 281 -14.40 -13.33 1.51
C VAL A 281 -13.60 -13.65 0.25
N ILE A 282 -13.85 -12.92 -0.85
CA ILE A 282 -13.08 -13.07 -2.10
C ILE A 282 -11.59 -12.80 -1.86
N MET A 283 -11.26 -11.76 -1.11
CA MET A 283 -9.88 -11.44 -0.77
C MET A 283 -9.24 -12.56 0.07
N VAL A 284 -9.93 -13.13 1.05
CA VAL A 284 -9.45 -14.25 1.85
C VAL A 284 -9.19 -15.48 0.99
N ILE A 285 -10.10 -15.80 0.06
CA ILE A 285 -9.91 -16.92 -0.88
C ILE A 285 -8.69 -16.68 -1.77
N LEU A 286 -8.62 -15.51 -2.41
CA LEU A 286 -7.52 -15.15 -3.31
C LEU A 286 -6.17 -15.14 -2.58
N MET A 287 -6.13 -14.58 -1.37
CA MET A 287 -4.91 -14.53 -0.56
C MET A 287 -4.52 -15.92 -0.07
N SER A 288 -5.46 -16.77 0.36
CA SER A 288 -5.14 -18.15 0.78
C SER A 288 -4.59 -18.98 -0.38
N PHE A 289 -5.14 -18.79 -1.58
CA PHE A 289 -4.61 -19.39 -2.80
C PHE A 289 -3.19 -18.91 -3.10
N LEU A 290 -2.99 -17.59 -3.16
CA LEU A 290 -1.69 -16.99 -3.48
C LEU A 290 -0.61 -17.35 -2.44
N LEU A 291 -0.94 -17.31 -1.15
CA LEU A 291 -0.02 -17.59 -0.06
C LEU A 291 0.40 -19.06 0.00
N GLY A 292 -0.49 -20.01 -0.28
CA GLY A 292 -0.12 -21.43 -0.26
C GLY A 292 0.94 -21.76 -1.32
N TYR A 293 0.91 -21.10 -2.48
CA TYR A 293 1.96 -21.24 -3.49
C TYR A 293 3.27 -20.54 -3.13
N MET A 294 3.24 -19.46 -2.33
CA MET A 294 4.44 -18.74 -1.89
C MET A 294 5.28 -19.49 -0.84
N GLY A 295 4.74 -20.58 -0.26
CA GLY A 295 5.44 -21.37 0.75
C GLY A 295 5.92 -20.53 1.94
N PRO A 296 7.19 -20.65 2.38
CA PRO A 296 7.71 -19.89 3.53
C PRO A 296 7.62 -18.37 3.38
N ALA A 297 7.67 -17.84 2.14
CA ALA A 297 7.57 -16.41 1.88
C ALA A 297 6.17 -15.85 2.20
N ALA A 298 5.14 -16.70 2.27
CA ALA A 298 3.80 -16.31 2.71
C ALA A 298 3.80 -15.67 4.09
N THR A 299 4.76 -16.05 4.94
CA THR A 299 4.93 -15.51 6.29
C THR A 299 5.03 -13.98 6.28
N PHE A 300 5.64 -13.37 5.25
CA PHE A 300 5.77 -11.92 5.12
C PHE A 300 4.42 -11.19 4.99
N MET A 301 3.43 -11.81 4.36
CA MET A 301 2.12 -11.21 4.15
C MET A 301 1.30 -11.14 5.43
N PHE A 302 1.55 -12.06 6.38
CA PHE A 302 0.96 -12.02 7.71
C PHE A 302 1.44 -10.82 8.55
N PHE A 303 2.59 -10.22 8.23
CA PHE A 303 3.02 -8.96 8.85
C PHE A 303 2.23 -7.77 8.28
N PHE A 304 2.02 -7.76 6.96
CA PHE A 304 1.51 -6.59 6.25
C PHE A 304 0.01 -6.37 6.47
N ILE A 305 -0.80 -7.43 6.37
CA ILE A 305 -2.28 -7.37 6.48
C ILE A 305 -2.74 -6.69 7.80
N PRO A 306 -2.33 -7.13 9.00
CA PRO A 306 -2.79 -6.54 10.25
C PRO A 306 -2.36 -5.08 10.37
N ILE A 307 -1.15 -4.73 9.93
CA ILE A 307 -0.65 -3.35 9.94
C ILE A 307 -1.54 -2.45 9.09
N MET A 308 -1.90 -2.89 7.88
CA MET A 308 -2.77 -2.13 6.99
C MET A 308 -4.18 -1.96 7.56
N ILE A 309 -4.72 -2.99 8.22
CA ILE A 309 -6.02 -2.90 8.89
C ILE A 309 -5.96 -1.89 10.03
N VAL A 310 -4.96 -2.01 10.90
CA VAL A 310 -4.73 -1.09 12.03
C VAL A 310 -4.56 0.34 11.55
N MET A 311 -3.87 0.58 10.44
CA MET A 311 -3.70 1.92 9.87
C MET A 311 -5.01 2.55 9.39
N ASN A 312 -5.93 1.74 8.88
CA ASN A 312 -7.21 2.19 8.32
C ASN A 312 -8.34 2.33 9.35
N MET A 313 -8.24 1.66 10.49
CA MET A 313 -9.22 1.76 11.57
C MET A 313 -9.29 3.18 12.14
N ARG A 314 -10.28 3.54 12.97
CA ARG A 314 -10.29 4.85 13.64
C ARG A 314 -10.58 4.63 15.11
N LEU A 315 -9.61 4.94 15.95
CA LEU A 315 -9.80 4.83 17.38
C LEU A 315 -10.53 6.08 17.90
N PRO A 316 -11.52 5.90 18.80
CA PRO A 316 -12.34 7.00 19.32
C PRO A 316 -11.59 7.93 20.28
N VAL A 317 -10.29 7.71 20.51
CA VAL A 317 -9.43 8.51 21.40
C VAL A 317 -9.48 10.01 21.09
N HIS A 318 -9.51 10.37 19.80
CA HIS A 318 -9.49 11.76 19.33
C HIS A 318 -10.75 12.17 18.57
N SER A 319 -11.86 11.45 18.80
CA SER A 319 -13.12 11.77 18.14
C SER A 319 -13.73 13.04 18.72
N SER A 320 -13.95 14.04 17.87
CA SER A 320 -14.76 15.21 18.19
C SER A 320 -16.27 14.91 18.24
N MET A 321 -16.70 13.70 17.86
CA MET A 321 -18.11 13.31 17.98
C MET A 321 -18.46 12.81 19.40
N LEU A 322 -17.44 12.60 20.23
CA LEU A 322 -17.55 12.06 21.59
C LEU A 322 -17.12 13.09 22.64
N ILE A 323 -17.41 14.38 22.38
CA ILE A 323 -16.96 15.51 23.20
C ILE A 323 -17.52 15.46 24.62
N SER A 324 -18.75 14.97 24.81
CA SER A 324 -19.43 14.95 26.12
C SER A 324 -18.85 13.95 27.13
N GLY A 325 -17.88 13.14 26.73
CA GLY A 325 -17.36 12.04 27.54
C GLY A 325 -16.08 12.42 28.27
N GLY A 326 -16.01 12.04 29.54
CA GLY A 326 -14.80 12.12 30.34
C GLY A 326 -13.67 11.24 29.80
N ARG A 327 -12.51 11.34 30.45
CA ARG A 327 -11.28 10.65 30.02
C ARG A 327 -11.38 9.13 30.18
N ARG A 328 -12.10 8.67 31.21
CA ARG A 328 -12.26 7.23 31.55
C ARG A 328 -13.14 6.52 30.53
N GLU A 329 -14.21 7.17 30.08
CA GLU A 329 -15.16 6.65 29.10
C GLU A 329 -14.49 6.50 27.72
N ARG A 330 -13.66 7.47 27.32
CA ARG A 330 -12.85 7.39 26.10
C ARG A 330 -11.82 6.26 26.14
N PHE A 331 -11.21 6.03 27.30
CA PHE A 331 -10.29 4.91 27.49
C PHE A 331 -11.02 3.58 27.34
N ALA A 332 -12.15 3.38 28.04
CA ALA A 332 -12.96 2.17 27.93
C ALA A 332 -13.49 1.92 26.51
N GLY A 333 -14.02 2.95 25.86
CA GLY A 333 -14.48 2.86 24.47
C GLY A 333 -13.34 2.54 23.49
N SER A 334 -12.14 3.07 23.71
CA SER A 334 -11.00 2.77 22.86
C SER A 334 -10.48 1.34 23.06
N ILE A 335 -10.49 0.80 24.28
CA ILE A 335 -10.20 -0.62 24.53
C ILE A 335 -11.20 -1.49 23.78
N ALA A 336 -12.50 -1.18 23.89
CA ALA A 336 -13.53 -1.93 23.20
C ALA A 336 -13.36 -1.89 21.67
N ALA A 337 -13.03 -0.74 21.11
CA ALA A 337 -12.73 -0.60 19.68
C ALA A 337 -11.50 -1.41 19.25
N VAL A 338 -10.44 -1.42 20.05
CA VAL A 338 -9.24 -2.24 19.79
C VAL A 338 -9.58 -3.73 19.87
N ALA A 339 -10.31 -4.17 20.89
CA ALA A 339 -10.74 -5.56 21.00
C ALA A 339 -11.61 -5.98 19.80
N ALA A 340 -12.60 -5.16 19.44
CA ALA A 340 -13.47 -5.41 18.28
C ALA A 340 -12.73 -5.35 16.94
N ALA A 341 -11.56 -4.71 16.88
CA ALA A 341 -10.69 -4.72 15.72
C ALA A 341 -9.83 -5.99 15.62
N VAL A 342 -9.35 -6.50 16.76
CA VAL A 342 -8.48 -7.68 16.83
C VAL A 342 -9.25 -8.96 16.49
N VAL A 343 -10.50 -9.06 16.93
CA VAL A 343 -11.37 -10.23 16.65
C VAL A 343 -11.48 -10.51 15.14
N PRO A 344 -11.91 -9.59 14.26
CA PRO A 344 -12.02 -9.86 12.84
C PRO A 344 -10.67 -10.10 12.16
N ILE A 345 -9.59 -9.45 12.61
CA ILE A 345 -8.24 -9.75 12.11
C ILE A 345 -7.89 -11.21 12.39
N SER A 346 -8.13 -11.67 13.63
CA SER A 346 -7.86 -13.05 14.04
C SER A 346 -8.73 -14.04 13.28
N VAL A 347 -10.04 -13.75 13.13
CA VAL A 347 -10.97 -14.58 12.35
C VAL A 347 -10.53 -14.69 10.89
N VAL A 348 -10.10 -13.59 10.26
CA VAL A 348 -9.61 -13.60 8.87
C VAL A 348 -8.38 -14.48 8.74
N VAL A 349 -7.42 -14.38 9.66
CA VAL A 349 -6.18 -15.16 9.62
C VAL A 349 -6.47 -16.65 9.88
N ILE A 350 -7.32 -16.97 10.84
CA ILE A 350 -7.77 -18.35 11.10
C ILE A 350 -8.49 -18.91 9.87
N ALA A 351 -9.38 -18.13 9.25
CA ALA A 351 -10.08 -18.54 8.04
C ALA A 351 -9.09 -18.79 6.89
N MET A 352 -8.04 -18.00 6.74
CA MET A 352 -7.00 -18.23 5.73
C MET A 352 -6.23 -19.53 5.96
N VAL A 353 -5.87 -19.84 7.22
CA VAL A 353 -5.18 -21.10 7.54
C VAL A 353 -6.10 -22.30 7.32
N ALA A 354 -7.34 -22.25 7.83
CA ALA A 354 -8.32 -23.32 7.65
C ALA A 354 -8.64 -23.54 6.15
N LEU A 355 -8.82 -22.46 5.40
CA LEU A 355 -9.04 -22.55 3.95
C LEU A 355 -7.82 -23.12 3.23
N SER A 356 -6.60 -22.79 3.65
CA SER A 356 -5.39 -23.37 3.05
C SER A 356 -5.30 -24.89 3.26
N MET A 357 -5.76 -25.41 4.40
CA MET A 357 -5.85 -26.86 4.65
C MET A 357 -6.85 -27.54 3.71
N LEU A 358 -8.01 -26.91 3.48
CA LEU A 358 -9.00 -27.42 2.53
C LEU A 358 -8.49 -27.35 1.08
N LEU A 359 -7.80 -26.27 0.74
CA LEU A 359 -7.26 -26.05 -0.61
C LEU A 359 -6.16 -27.05 -0.95
N GLU A 360 -5.30 -27.44 -0.01
CA GLU A 360 -4.27 -28.47 -0.25
C GLU A 360 -4.87 -29.81 -0.68
N MET A 361 -6.06 -30.16 -0.20
CA MET A 361 -6.73 -31.41 -0.58
C MET A 361 -7.31 -31.39 -2.01
N VAL A 362 -7.56 -30.20 -2.56
CA VAL A 362 -8.29 -30.04 -3.84
C VAL A 362 -7.37 -29.54 -4.96
N ILE A 363 -6.37 -28.73 -4.63
CA ILE A 363 -5.51 -28.07 -5.61
C ILE A 363 -4.38 -29.03 -6.02
N PRO A 364 -4.26 -29.36 -7.32
CA PRO A 364 -3.16 -30.18 -7.82
C PRO A 364 -1.83 -29.40 -7.86
N GLU A 365 -0.72 -30.12 -7.91
CA GLU A 365 0.59 -29.52 -8.19
C GLU A 365 0.57 -28.81 -9.55
N PHE A 366 1.12 -27.60 -9.57
CA PHE A 366 1.13 -26.77 -10.77
C PHE A 366 2.55 -26.70 -11.34
N THR A 367 2.78 -27.33 -12.49
CA THR A 367 4.07 -27.27 -13.18
C THR A 367 4.07 -26.13 -14.20
N TRP A 368 4.88 -25.11 -13.98
CA TRP A 368 5.02 -24.00 -14.92
C TRP A 368 6.46 -23.88 -15.38
N ARG A 369 6.71 -24.10 -16.67
CA ARG A 369 8.04 -24.03 -17.31
C ARG A 369 9.09 -24.91 -16.62
N GLY A 370 8.70 -26.11 -16.20
CA GLY A 370 9.59 -27.06 -15.53
C GLY A 370 9.83 -26.78 -14.05
N VAL A 371 9.24 -25.71 -13.49
CA VAL A 371 9.23 -25.46 -12.05
C VAL A 371 7.92 -25.99 -11.48
N ASN A 372 8.01 -26.91 -10.52
CA ASN A 372 6.86 -27.49 -9.84
C ASN A 372 6.50 -26.63 -8.64
N PHE A 373 5.37 -25.92 -8.74
CA PHE A 373 4.77 -25.17 -7.65
C PHE A 373 3.87 -26.11 -6.85
N THR A 374 4.36 -26.52 -5.69
CA THR A 374 3.58 -27.30 -4.71
C THR A 374 2.80 -26.34 -3.82
N TYR A 375 1.49 -26.50 -3.77
CA TYR A 375 0.68 -25.77 -2.80
C TYR A 375 1.02 -26.29 -1.40
N ARG A 376 1.44 -25.41 -0.49
CA ARG A 376 1.77 -25.79 0.89
C ARG A 376 0.77 -25.17 1.85
N VAL A 377 0.30 -25.96 2.81
CA VAL A 377 -0.52 -25.44 3.90
C VAL A 377 0.22 -24.34 4.65
N ILE A 378 -0.52 -23.27 4.93
CA ILE A 378 -0.02 -22.19 5.75
C ILE A 378 0.16 -22.72 7.17
N ASN A 379 1.41 -22.70 7.66
CA ASN A 379 1.72 -23.19 9.00
C ASN A 379 0.85 -22.48 10.05
N ALA A 380 0.15 -23.25 10.88
CA ALA A 380 -0.68 -22.73 11.97
C ALA A 380 0.12 -21.88 12.98
N GLY A 381 1.44 -22.09 13.09
CA GLY A 381 2.34 -21.23 13.85
C GLY A 381 2.36 -19.77 13.38
N ASN A 382 2.03 -19.51 12.11
CA ASN A 382 1.94 -18.15 11.58
C ASN A 382 0.73 -17.37 12.12
N LEU A 383 -0.24 -18.03 12.77
CA LEU A 383 -1.40 -17.37 13.41
C LEU A 383 -0.97 -16.38 14.52
N PHE A 384 0.17 -16.63 15.16
CA PHE A 384 0.67 -15.77 16.23
C PHE A 384 1.25 -14.45 15.70
N ILE A 385 1.70 -14.41 14.43
CA ILE A 385 2.38 -13.25 13.85
C ILE A 385 1.46 -12.01 13.85
N PRO A 386 0.21 -12.06 13.32
CA PRO A 386 -0.71 -10.93 13.40
C PRO A 386 -1.04 -10.53 14.84
N LEU A 387 -1.19 -11.50 15.75
CA LEU A 387 -1.53 -11.24 17.15
C LEU A 387 -0.40 -10.49 17.88
N VAL A 388 0.86 -10.77 17.56
CA VAL A 388 2.03 -10.08 18.12
C VAL A 388 2.22 -8.70 17.50
N ILE A 389 2.02 -8.54 16.19
CA ILE A 389 2.29 -7.28 15.49
C ILE A 389 1.21 -6.24 15.71
N THR A 390 -0.06 -6.67 15.75
CA THR A 390 -1.22 -5.78 15.92
C THR A 390 -1.08 -4.82 17.10
N PRO A 391 -0.69 -5.25 18.32
CA PRO A 391 -0.51 -4.32 19.43
C PRO A 391 0.60 -3.30 19.19
N PHE A 392 1.75 -3.69 18.64
CA PHE A 392 2.81 -2.72 18.30
C PHE A 392 2.33 -1.69 17.26
N ALA A 393 1.57 -2.15 16.27
CA ALA A 393 0.98 -1.26 15.27
C ALA A 393 0.01 -0.25 15.90
N PHE A 394 -0.84 -0.70 16.84
CA PHE A 394 -1.72 0.19 17.59
C PHE A 394 -0.95 1.17 18.48
N ALA A 395 0.07 0.71 19.18
CA ALA A 395 0.89 1.56 20.05
C ALA A 395 1.58 2.68 19.25
N ILE A 396 2.23 2.33 18.15
CA ILE A 396 2.89 3.29 17.24
C ILE A 396 1.88 4.30 16.70
N ARG A 397 0.72 3.81 16.26
CA ARG A 397 -0.35 4.65 15.76
C ARG A 397 -0.92 5.60 16.80
N LEU A 398 -1.05 5.17 18.05
CA LEU A 398 -1.50 6.00 19.16
C LEU A 398 -0.47 7.08 19.51
N ILE A 399 0.82 6.74 19.54
CA ILE A 399 1.91 7.67 19.82
C ILE A 399 1.97 8.77 18.73
N PHE A 400 1.93 8.36 17.47
CA PHE A 400 2.12 9.22 16.31
C PHE A 400 0.81 9.60 15.60
N TYR A 401 -0.33 9.58 16.29
CA TYR A 401 -1.66 9.82 15.69
C TYR A 401 -1.77 11.15 14.92
N ARG A 402 -1.06 12.19 15.38
CA ARG A 402 -1.04 13.52 14.73
C ARG A 402 -0.18 13.55 13.47
N ARG A 403 0.72 12.59 13.32
CA ARG A 403 1.75 12.56 12.29
C ARG A 403 1.73 11.20 11.57
N PRO A 404 0.73 10.97 10.70
CA PRO A 404 0.48 9.67 10.07
C PRO A 404 1.66 9.19 9.22
N VAL A 405 2.49 10.11 8.71
CA VAL A 405 3.71 9.79 7.97
C VAL A 405 4.71 9.06 8.85
N TYR A 406 5.03 9.58 10.04
CA TYR A 406 5.98 8.90 10.94
C TYR A 406 5.42 7.55 11.39
N THR A 407 4.11 7.44 11.55
CA THR A 407 3.44 6.15 11.79
C THR A 407 3.74 5.18 10.65
N MET A 408 3.48 5.58 9.39
CA MET A 408 3.72 4.75 8.22
C MET A 408 5.20 4.39 8.05
N LEU A 409 6.11 5.36 8.16
CA LEU A 409 7.56 5.13 8.05
C LEU A 409 8.06 4.15 9.11
N LEU A 410 7.65 4.31 10.37
CA LEU A 410 8.07 3.42 11.45
C LEU A 410 7.52 2.00 11.27
N LEU A 411 6.26 1.87 10.84
CA LEU A 411 5.67 0.57 10.55
C LEU A 411 6.35 -0.12 9.36
N MET A 412 6.64 0.62 8.29
CA MET A 412 7.40 0.09 7.16
C MET A 412 8.80 -0.33 7.59
N LEU A 413 9.50 0.47 8.40
CA LEU A 413 10.80 0.12 8.95
C LEU A 413 10.74 -1.18 9.76
N ILE A 414 9.73 -1.34 10.62
CA ILE A 414 9.54 -2.57 11.40
C ILE A 414 9.29 -3.76 10.47
N ILE A 415 8.43 -3.61 9.45
CA ILE A 415 8.21 -4.67 8.45
C ILE A 415 9.53 -5.04 7.76
N TYR A 416 10.31 -4.06 7.30
CA TYR A 416 11.60 -4.32 6.64
C TYR A 416 12.61 -4.99 7.57
N LEU A 417 12.70 -4.56 8.83
CA LEU A 417 13.57 -5.20 9.82
C LEU A 417 13.13 -6.62 10.12
N MET A 418 11.81 -6.88 10.20
CA MET A 418 11.26 -8.23 10.39
C MET A 418 11.51 -9.12 9.18
N ILE A 419 11.38 -8.60 7.96
CA ILE A 419 11.71 -9.33 6.73
C ILE A 419 13.20 -9.65 6.70
N PHE A 420 14.05 -8.65 6.96
CA PHE A 420 15.50 -8.79 6.95
C PHE A 420 15.99 -9.81 8.00
N THR A 421 15.47 -9.72 9.23
CA THR A 421 15.78 -10.69 10.29
C THR A 421 15.26 -12.08 9.96
N ALA A 422 14.04 -12.21 9.41
CA ALA A 422 13.51 -13.50 8.98
C ALA A 422 14.34 -14.13 7.84
N LEU A 423 14.88 -13.32 6.90
CA LEU A 423 15.73 -13.81 5.82
C LEU A 423 17.10 -14.28 6.33
N ILE A 424 17.76 -13.49 7.17
CA ILE A 424 19.13 -13.79 7.62
C ILE A 424 19.13 -14.84 8.74
N TRP A 425 18.17 -14.78 9.66
CA TRP A 425 18.15 -15.57 10.90
C TRP A 425 17.07 -16.66 10.89
N SER A 426 16.50 -17.02 9.73
CA SER A 426 15.38 -17.99 9.64
C SER A 426 15.54 -19.23 10.53
N LYS A 427 16.73 -19.86 10.52
CA LYS A 427 17.05 -21.05 11.33
C LYS A 427 17.16 -20.80 12.83
N GLN A 428 17.68 -19.64 13.23
CA GLN A 428 17.81 -19.27 14.65
C GLN A 428 16.48 -18.74 15.21
N LEU A 429 15.72 -18.04 14.37
CA LEU A 429 14.44 -17.46 14.72
C LEU A 429 13.40 -18.55 14.98
N SER A 430 13.40 -19.64 14.18
CA SER A 430 12.53 -20.79 14.46
C SER A 430 12.85 -21.47 15.79
N ALA A 431 14.11 -21.51 16.22
CA ALA A 431 14.52 -22.05 17.52
C ALA A 431 14.16 -21.12 18.70
N MET A 432 14.14 -19.80 18.47
CA MET A 432 13.76 -18.81 19.47
C MET A 432 12.24 -18.67 19.66
N ILE A 433 11.44 -18.99 18.63
CA ILE A 433 9.97 -18.93 18.70
C ILE A 433 9.45 -20.14 19.50
N ASN A 434 9.51 -20.03 20.82
CA ASN A 434 8.85 -20.92 21.76
C ASN A 434 7.54 -20.29 22.26
N LEU A 435 6.59 -21.10 22.72
CA LEU A 435 5.30 -20.64 23.28
C LEU A 435 5.48 -19.59 24.40
N ILE A 436 6.52 -19.75 25.22
CA ILE A 436 6.87 -18.79 26.29
C ILE A 436 7.29 -17.44 25.70
N SER A 437 8.07 -17.43 24.62
CA SER A 437 8.48 -16.18 23.96
C SER A 437 7.28 -15.47 23.31
N ILE A 438 6.38 -16.21 22.67
CA ILE A 438 5.16 -15.68 22.05
C ILE A 438 4.24 -15.09 23.11
N THR A 439 3.97 -15.82 24.19
CA THR A 439 3.12 -15.34 25.29
C THR A 439 3.72 -14.11 25.97
N ALA A 440 5.03 -14.08 26.20
CA ALA A 440 5.73 -12.90 26.72
C ALA A 440 5.58 -11.69 25.77
N MET A 441 5.80 -11.87 24.45
CA MET A 441 5.62 -10.80 23.46
C MET A 441 4.18 -10.31 23.39
N LEU A 442 3.18 -11.19 23.51
CA LEU A 442 1.77 -10.81 23.54
C LEU A 442 1.44 -10.01 24.79
N VAL A 443 1.85 -10.48 25.97
CA VAL A 443 1.61 -9.79 27.24
C VAL A 443 2.28 -8.42 27.24
N LEU A 444 3.54 -8.34 26.81
CA LEU A 444 4.28 -7.07 26.69
C LEU A 444 3.64 -6.15 25.64
N GLY A 445 3.32 -6.67 24.46
CA GLY A 445 2.69 -5.91 23.38
C GLY A 445 1.35 -5.30 23.83
N TRP A 446 0.44 -6.10 24.35
CA TRP A 446 -0.86 -5.62 24.84
C TRP A 446 -0.72 -4.72 26.07
N GLY A 447 0.22 -5.02 26.97
CA GLY A 447 0.57 -4.15 28.09
C GLY A 447 1.01 -2.76 27.63
N THR A 448 1.89 -2.68 26.62
CA THR A 448 2.32 -1.38 26.05
C THR A 448 1.17 -0.61 25.42
N VAL A 449 0.25 -1.28 24.70
CA VAL A 449 -0.95 -0.63 24.15
C VAL A 449 -1.82 -0.05 25.26
N LEU A 450 -2.09 -0.81 26.32
CA LEU A 450 -2.90 -0.34 27.45
C LEU A 450 -2.24 0.85 28.16
N LEU A 451 -0.92 0.81 28.36
CA LEU A 451 -0.16 1.90 28.96
C LEU A 451 -0.18 3.16 28.09
N VAL A 452 0.09 3.03 26.79
CA VAL A 452 0.03 4.15 25.83
C VAL A 452 -1.37 4.72 25.76
N LEU A 453 -2.39 3.87 25.69
CA LEU A 453 -3.79 4.30 25.63
C LEU A 453 -4.20 5.02 26.91
N ARG A 454 -3.82 4.49 28.08
CA ARG A 454 -4.06 5.15 29.39
C ARG A 454 -3.37 6.50 29.44
N TYR A 455 -2.11 6.59 29.00
CA TYR A 455 -1.38 7.85 28.94
C TYR A 455 -2.06 8.88 28.03
N VAL A 456 -2.41 8.48 26.80
CA VAL A 456 -3.04 9.38 25.81
C VAL A 456 -4.43 9.83 26.26
N CYS A 457 -5.26 8.94 26.82
CA CYS A 457 -6.60 9.29 27.28
C CYS A 457 -6.60 10.08 28.60
N MET A 458 -5.76 9.70 29.57
CA MET A 458 -5.82 10.23 30.93
C MET A 458 -4.90 11.41 31.20
N LYS A 459 -3.73 11.51 30.55
CA LYS A 459 -2.73 12.55 30.83
C LYS A 459 -2.62 13.60 29.74
N ARG A 460 -2.71 13.21 28.46
CA ARG A 460 -2.49 14.13 27.34
C ARG A 460 -3.67 15.08 27.13
N SER A 461 -3.39 16.30 26.67
CA SER A 461 -4.44 17.22 26.25
C SER A 461 -5.24 16.63 25.09
N LEU A 462 -6.55 16.53 25.29
CA LEU A 462 -7.52 16.04 24.32
C LEU A 462 -8.05 17.16 23.42
N THR A 463 -7.83 18.43 23.77
CA THR A 463 -8.21 19.58 22.95
C THR A 463 -7.20 19.74 21.82
N GLY A 464 -7.70 19.70 20.59
CA GLY A 464 -6.89 19.79 19.37
C GLY A 464 -6.51 21.23 18.99
N ASN A 465 -6.09 22.06 19.95
CA ASN A 465 -5.52 23.37 19.64
C ASN A 465 -4.01 23.20 19.39
N GLY A 466 -3.62 23.49 18.15
CA GLY A 466 -2.32 23.26 17.55
C GLY A 466 -2.50 23.25 16.05
#